data_AF-A0A699XAH1-F1
#
_entry.id   AF-A0A699XAH1-F1
#
_cell.length_a   1.000
_cell.length_b   1.000
_cell.length_c   1.000
_cell.angle_alpha   90.00
_cell.angle_beta   90.00
_cell.angle_gamma   90.00
#
_symmetry.space_group_name_H-M   'P 1'
#
loop_
_entity.id
_entity.type
_entity.pdbx_description
1 polymer ?
#
loop_
_entity_poly.entity_id
_entity_poly.type
_entity_poly.pdbx_seq_one_letter_code
_entity_poly.pdbx_strand_id
1 'polypeptide(L)'
;KAQNDFVAANQDYYRLAERRYRIGIDSNLTFLDAQRQLFSAQQSLITDRLSQLSSEVNLYRALGGGWYEQTQNGQKQPTSGDVPAMRMF
;
A
#
# COMPACT_ATOMS: atom_id res chain seq x y z
N LYS A 1 3.04 14.17 0.26
CA LYS A 1 4.21 15.06 0.52
C LYS A 1 4.38 15.30 2.02
N ALA A 2 3.35 15.79 2.72
CA ALA A 2 3.36 16.00 4.18
C ALA A 2 3.94 14.84 5.02
N GLN A 3 3.57 13.58 4.72
CA GLN A 3 4.11 12.42 5.44
C GLN A 3 5.62 12.20 5.26
N ASN A 4 6.15 12.43 4.05
CA ASN A 4 7.59 12.35 3.81
C ASN A 4 8.31 13.49 4.53
N ASP A 5 7.73 14.69 4.53
CA ASP A 5 8.28 15.86 5.22
C ASP A 5 8.31 15.63 6.75
N PHE A 6 7.28 14.98 7.30
CA PHE A 6 7.23 14.59 8.72
C PHE A 6 8.31 13.59 9.10
N VAL A 7 8.54 12.55 8.27
CA VAL A 7 9.66 11.62 8.49
C VAL A 7 11.00 12.34 8.43
N ALA A 8 11.20 13.23 7.47
CA ALA A 8 12.43 14.02 7.34
C ALA A 8 12.68 14.89 8.58
N ALA A 9 11.66 15.59 9.09
CA ALA A 9 11.76 16.39 10.30
C ALA A 9 12.13 15.54 11.54
N ASN A 10 11.54 14.36 11.70
CA ASN A 10 11.87 13.44 12.80
C ASN A 10 13.31 12.89 12.66
N GLN A 11 13.79 12.71 11.43
CA GLN A 11 15.15 12.25 11.18
C GLN A 11 16.19 13.34 11.48
N ASP A 12 15.85 14.62 11.29
CA ASP A 12 16.64 15.75 11.75
C ASP A 12 16.67 15.85 13.28
N TYR A 13 15.52 15.67 13.93
CA TYR A 13 15.42 15.64 15.39
C TYR A 13 16.26 14.52 16.00
N TYR A 14 16.18 13.30 15.45
CA TYR A 14 17.04 12.17 15.84
C TYR A 14 18.53 12.52 15.74
N ARG A 15 18.97 13.08 14.60
CA ARG A 15 20.39 13.44 14.38
C ARG A 15 20.88 14.52 15.35
N LEU A 16 20.00 15.43 15.77
CA LEU A 16 20.33 16.43 16.78
C LEU A 16 20.43 15.80 18.18
N ALA A 17 19.44 15.00 18.57
CA ALA A 17 19.39 14.33 19.87
C ALA A 17 20.56 13.36 20.06
N GLU A 18 20.91 12.59 19.03
CA GLU A 18 22.06 11.69 19.03
C GLU A 18 23.37 12.45 19.28
N ARG A 19 23.58 13.59 18.60
CA ARG A 19 24.78 14.41 18.81
C ARG A 19 24.84 14.94 20.23
N ARG A 20 23.75 15.48 20.76
CA ARG A 20 23.69 16.03 22.12
C ARG A 20 23.88 14.98 23.21
N TYR A 21 23.35 13.78 22.99
CA TYR A 21 23.58 12.63 23.87
C TYR A 21 25.06 12.22 23.88
N ARG A 22 25.68 12.09 22.69
CA ARG A 22 27.10 11.69 22.56
C ARG A 22 28.08 12.66 23.19
N ILE A 23 27.76 13.96 23.19
CA ILE A 23 28.56 15.00 23.85
C ILE A 23 28.16 15.23 25.32
N GLY A 24 27.21 14.44 25.84
CA GLY A 24 26.79 14.47 27.25
C GLY A 24 25.94 15.69 27.64
N ILE A 25 25.41 16.44 26.68
CA ILE A 25 24.61 17.65 26.93
C ILE A 25 23.14 17.31 27.24
N ASP A 26 22.57 16.31 26.57
CA ASP A 26 21.18 15.87 26.79
C ASP A 26 21.12 14.41 27.29
N SER A 27 20.04 14.10 27.99
CA SER A 27 19.81 12.78 28.60
C SER A 27 19.56 11.67 27.57
N ASN A 28 19.83 10.41 27.96
CA ASN A 28 19.48 9.22 27.16
C ASN A 28 17.97 9.13 26.87
N LEU A 29 17.13 9.71 27.72
CA LEU A 29 15.67 9.74 27.52
C LEU A 29 15.30 10.54 26.27
N THR A 30 15.96 11.68 26.04
CA THR A 30 15.73 12.52 24.85
C THR A 30 16.12 11.79 23.56
N PHE A 31 17.23 11.05 23.59
CA PHE A 31 17.66 10.23 22.46
C PHE A 31 16.67 9.08 22.16
N LEU A 32 16.20 8.39 23.20
CA LEU A 32 15.23 7.30 23.04
C LEU A 32 13.87 7.81 22.55
N ASP A 33 13.43 8.98 23.02
CA ASP A 33 12.22 9.61 22.53
C ASP A 33 12.33 9.97 21.04
N ALA A 34 13.46 10.56 20.62
CA ALA A 34 13.71 10.85 19.21
C ALA A 34 13.71 9.60 18.32
N GLN A 35 14.26 8.49 18.80
CA GLN A 35 14.17 7.19 18.12
C GLN A 35 12.72 6.71 17.97
N ARG A 36 11.94 6.75 19.05
CA ARG A 36 10.53 6.33 19.06
C ARG A 36 9.70 7.15 18.09
N GLN A 37 9.89 8.47 18.07
CA GLN A 37 9.18 9.36 17.16
C GLN A 37 9.53 9.08 15.70
N LEU A 38 10.82 8.90 15.37
CA LEU A 38 11.24 8.54 14.01
C LEU A 38 10.64 7.21 13.55
N PHE A 39 10.68 6.19 14.41
CA PHE A 39 10.10 4.89 14.09
C PHE A 39 8.58 4.99 13.85
N SER A 40 7.86 5.71 14.70
CA SER A 40 6.43 5.93 14.52
C SER A 40 6.12 6.67 13.22
N ALA A 41 6.90 7.69 12.88
CA ALA A 41 6.72 8.45 11.64
C ALA A 41 6.91 7.58 10.40
N GLN A 42 7.94 6.71 10.41
CA GLN A 42 8.20 5.77 9.32
C GLN A 42 7.07 4.74 9.19
N GLN A 43 6.56 4.21 10.31
CA GLN A 43 5.45 3.27 10.30
C GLN A 43 4.17 3.90 9.75
N SER A 44 3.86 5.14 10.12
CA SER A 44 2.73 5.88 9.55
C SER A 44 2.85 6.05 8.04
N LEU A 45 4.03 6.42 7.54
CA LEU A 45 4.27 6.55 6.09
C LEU A 45 3.99 5.25 5.33
N ILE A 46 4.35 4.09 5.90
CA ILE A 46 4.09 2.78 5.29
C ILE A 46 2.59 2.51 5.24
N THR A 47 1.87 2.73 6.35
CA THR A 47 0.42 2.53 6.42
C THR A 47 -0.32 3.44 5.45
N ASP A 48 0.10 4.70 5.30
CA ASP A 48 -0.53 5.64 4.38
C ASP A 48 -0.32 5.24 2.92
N ARG A 49 0.88 4.76 2.57
CA ARG A 49 1.13 4.20 1.23
C ARG A 49 0.27 2.97 0.95
N LEU A 50 0.12 2.10 1.94
CA LEU A 50 -0.76 0.94 1.82
C LEU A 50 -2.23 1.37 1.61
N SER A 51 -2.70 2.37 2.35
CA SER A 51 -4.05 2.93 2.20
C SER A 51 -4.27 3.54 0.81
N GLN A 52 -3.27 4.27 0.30
CA GLN A 52 -3.31 4.81 -1.05
C GLN A 52 -3.44 3.70 -2.10
N LEU A 53 -2.56 2.69 -2.05
CA LEU A 53 -2.60 1.55 -2.98
C LEU A 53 -3.93 0.79 -2.90
N SER A 54 -4.46 0.58 -1.69
CA SER A 54 -5.77 -0.05 -1.51
C SER A 54 -6.89 0.78 -2.16
N SER A 55 -6.84 2.10 -2.01
CA SER A 55 -7.80 3.02 -2.63
C SER A 55 -7.72 2.99 -4.16
N GLU A 56 -6.52 2.92 -4.73
CA GLU A 56 -6.30 2.77 -6.17
C GLU A 56 -6.89 1.44 -6.69
N VAL A 57 -6.64 0.33 -6.00
CA VAL A 57 -7.24 -0.98 -6.33
C VAL A 57 -8.76 -0.94 -6.24
N ASN A 58 -9.32 -0.31 -5.22
CA ASN A 58 -10.76 -0.17 -5.05
C ASN A 58 -11.39 0.69 -6.16
N LEU A 59 -10.72 1.76 -6.57
CA LEU A 59 -11.13 2.58 -7.71
C LEU A 59 -11.10 1.76 -9.01
N TYR A 60 -10.04 1.01 -9.26
CA TYR A 60 -9.95 0.11 -10.42
C TYR A 60 -11.11 -0.90 -10.45
N ARG A 61 -11.44 -1.49 -9.30
CA ARG A 61 -12.58 -2.41 -9.17
C ARG A 61 -13.91 -1.70 -9.45
N ALA A 62 -14.12 -0.50 -8.88
CA ALA A 62 -15.36 0.27 -9.03
C ALA A 62 -15.62 0.73 -10.47
N LEU A 63 -14.56 1.07 -11.23
CA LEU A 63 -14.64 1.48 -12.63
C LEU A 63 -14.88 0.34 -13.61
N GLY A 64 -15.07 -0.89 -13.13
CA GLY A 64 -15.38 -2.04 -13.99
C GLY A 64 -14.18 -2.91 -14.34
N GLY A 65 -12.98 -2.60 -13.84
CA GLY A 65 -11.75 -3.36 -14.14
C GLY A 65 -11.82 -4.85 -13.75
N GLY A 66 -12.66 -5.21 -12.77
CA GLY A 66 -12.91 -6.61 -12.38
C GLY A 66 -13.98 -7.34 -13.22
N TRP A 67 -14.80 -6.62 -13.99
CA TRP A 67 -15.86 -7.24 -14.80
C TRP A 67 -15.31 -7.82 -16.11
N TYR A 68 -14.35 -7.13 -16.73
CA TYR A 68 -13.77 -7.56 -18.01
C TYR A 68 -12.97 -8.86 -17.91
N GLU A 69 -12.20 -9.07 -16.83
CA GLU A 69 -11.48 -10.33 -16.59
C GLU A 69 -12.45 -11.53 -16.43
N GLN A 70 -13.60 -11.32 -15.80
CA GLN A 70 -14.60 -12.39 -15.60
C GLN A 70 -15.41 -12.66 -16.88
N THR A 71 -15.70 -11.64 -17.68
CA THR A 71 -16.38 -11.83 -18.99
C THR A 71 -15.50 -12.48 -20.06
N GLN A 72 -14.17 -12.30 -20.04
CA GLN A 72 -13.30 -13.01 -21.00
C GLN A 72 -13.20 -14.52 -20.73
N ASN A 73 -13.37 -14.94 -19.47
CA ASN A 73 -13.47 -16.37 -19.13
C ASN A 73 -14.88 -16.95 -19.40
N GLY A 74 -15.90 -16.09 -19.56
CA GLY A 74 -17.30 -16.50 -19.79
C GLY A 74 -17.78 -16.44 -21.26
N GLN A 75 -16.97 -15.93 -22.20
CA GLN A 75 -17.37 -15.72 -23.60
C GLN A 75 -16.64 -16.61 -24.63
N LYS A 76 -16.01 -17.71 -24.23
CA LYS A 76 -15.76 -18.83 -25.16
C LYS A 76 -17.04 -19.63 -25.42
N GLN A 77 -18.06 -18.98 -25.96
CA GLN A 77 -19.08 -19.60 -26.79
C GLN A 77 -19.53 -18.51 -27.77
N PRO A 78 -19.61 -18.79 -29.09
CA PRO A 78 -20.87 -19.37 -29.53
C PRO A 78 -20.82 -20.25 -30.81
N THR A 79 -21.69 -21.26 -30.81
CA THR A 79 -22.57 -21.72 -31.90
C THR A 79 -22.05 -21.83 -33.35
N SER A 80 -22.10 -23.04 -33.91
CA SER A 80 -22.79 -23.27 -35.20
C SER A 80 -22.83 -24.77 -35.55
N GLY A 81 -24.01 -25.38 -35.40
CA GLY A 81 -24.59 -26.19 -36.47
C GLY A 81 -24.09 -27.62 -36.73
N ASP A 82 -24.14 -28.53 -35.76
CA ASP A 82 -24.18 -29.96 -36.09
C ASP A 82 -25.13 -30.74 -35.18
N VAL A 83 -26.38 -30.29 -35.15
CA VAL A 83 -27.49 -31.22 -34.95
C VAL A 83 -27.98 -31.62 -36.35
N PRO A 84 -27.79 -32.89 -36.72
CA PRO A 84 -28.97 -33.61 -37.16
C PRO A 84 -29.08 -35.01 -36.55
N ALA A 85 -30.28 -35.21 -36.01
CA ALA A 85 -31.08 -36.44 -36.03
C ALA A 85 -30.52 -37.70 -35.36
N MET A 86 -31.01 -37.90 -34.13
CA MET A 86 -31.77 -39.07 -33.72
C MET A 86 -31.58 -40.35 -34.57
N ARG A 87 -30.78 -41.29 -34.05
CA ARG A 87 -31.03 -42.73 -34.20
C ARG A 87 -30.85 -43.40 -32.84
N MET A 88 -31.94 -43.41 -32.06
CA MET A 88 -32.23 -44.57 -31.22
C MET A 88 -32.78 -45.64 -32.17
N PHE A 89 -32.30 -46.87 -31.95
CA PHE A 89 -32.61 -48.12 -32.66
C PHE A 89 -31.84 -48.35 -33.97
#